data_AF-A0A166Y7N3-F1
#
_entry.id   AF-A0A166Y7N3-F1
#
_cell.length_a   1.000
_cell.length_b   1.000
_cell.length_c   1.000
_cell.angle_alpha   90.00
_cell.angle_beta   90.00
_cell.angle_gamma   90.00
#
_symmetry.space_group_name_H-M   'P 1'
#
loop_
_entity.id
_entity.type
_entity.pdbx_description
1 polymer ?
#
loop_
_entity_poly.entity_id
_entity_poly.type
_entity_poly.pdbx_seq_one_letter_code
_entity_poly.pdbx_strand_id
1 'polypeptide(L)'
;MKIELLPKQGWSTFLDSAKVEGAVFEHISIKEHGGRWNYYNFTSNTSIWELDKNLITITFDASEEEYICALYVEFYGNEELERLIQYCTERFEFVAKYS
;
A
#
# COMPACT_ATOMS: atom_id res chain seq x y z
N MET A 1 4.83 -11.27 -9.31
CA MET A 1 3.37 -11.14 -9.54
C MET A 1 2.99 -9.72 -9.22
N LYS A 2 2.19 -9.03 -10.04
CA LYS A 2 1.74 -7.68 -9.72
C LYS A 2 0.31 -7.74 -9.20
N ILE A 3 0.09 -7.15 -8.04
CA ILE A 3 -1.21 -7.09 -7.37
C ILE A 3 -1.57 -5.62 -7.22
N GLU A 4 -2.72 -5.25 -7.78
CA GLU A 4 -3.32 -3.94 -7.57
C GLU A 4 -4.48 -4.12 -6.59
N LEU A 5 -4.44 -3.42 -5.47
CA LEU A 5 -5.51 -3.44 -4.46
C LEU A 5 -6.32 -2.15 -4.54
N LEU A 6 -7.63 -2.28 -4.79
CA LEU A 6 -8.58 -1.17 -4.94
C LEU A 6 -9.81 -1.33 -4.02
N PRO A 7 -10.33 -0.31 -3.33
CA PRO A 7 -11.49 -0.39 -2.46
C PRO A 7 -12.73 -0.68 -3.29
N LYS A 8 -13.60 -1.50 -2.72
CA LYS A 8 -14.80 -2.00 -3.36
C LYS A 8 -15.81 -0.92 -3.76
N GLN A 9 -15.89 0.19 -3.02
CA GLN A 9 -16.89 1.26 -3.24
C GLN A 9 -16.30 2.52 -3.89
N GLY A 10 -15.16 2.39 -4.57
CA GLY A 10 -14.39 3.53 -5.05
C GLY A 10 -13.63 4.20 -3.91
N TRP A 11 -12.62 4.98 -4.27
CA TRP A 11 -11.65 5.52 -3.31
C TRP A 11 -12.16 6.73 -2.52
N SER A 12 -13.29 7.29 -2.94
CA SER A 12 -14.09 8.34 -2.30
C SER A 12 -14.42 8.13 -0.83
N THR A 13 -14.47 6.87 -0.40
CA THR A 13 -14.86 6.50 0.97
C THR A 13 -13.67 6.33 1.92
N PHE A 14 -12.43 6.38 1.41
CA PHE A 14 -11.23 6.41 2.25
C PHE A 14 -10.92 7.83 2.69
N LEU A 15 -11.54 8.24 3.80
CA LEU A 15 -11.45 9.59 4.39
C LEU A 15 -10.03 10.06 4.77
N ASP A 16 -9.00 9.21 4.72
CA ASP A 16 -7.65 9.60 5.13
C ASP A 16 -6.57 8.69 4.52
N SER A 17 -5.69 9.26 3.69
CA SER A 17 -4.50 8.61 3.14
C SER A 17 -3.55 8.08 4.21
N ALA A 18 -3.51 8.72 5.39
CA ALA A 18 -2.68 8.29 6.51
C ALA A 18 -3.05 6.89 7.04
N LYS A 19 -4.29 6.42 6.79
CA LYS A 19 -4.71 5.08 7.22
C LYS A 19 -4.07 3.96 6.40
N VAL A 20 -3.88 4.17 5.10
CA VAL A 20 -3.27 3.14 4.23
C VAL A 20 -1.77 3.11 4.45
N GLU A 21 -1.11 4.27 4.54
CA GLU A 21 0.31 4.32 4.93
C GLU A 21 0.52 3.73 6.32
N GLY A 22 -0.34 4.07 7.28
CA GLY A 22 -0.32 3.51 8.63
C GLY A 22 -0.41 1.99 8.61
N ALA A 23 -1.33 1.42 7.83
CA ALA A 23 -1.42 -0.03 7.68
C ALA A 23 -0.16 -0.66 7.09
N VAL A 24 0.48 -0.01 6.12
CA VAL A 24 1.78 -0.47 5.60
C VAL A 24 2.85 -0.40 6.70
N PHE A 25 2.98 0.71 7.43
CA PHE A 25 3.95 0.84 8.53
C PHE A 25 3.72 -0.16 9.68
N GLU A 26 2.47 -0.56 9.93
CA GLU A 26 2.14 -1.58 10.94
C GLU A 26 2.58 -2.99 10.53
N HIS A 27 2.58 -3.30 9.23
CA HIS A 27 2.83 -4.65 8.71
C HIS A 27 4.21 -4.82 8.09
N ILE A 28 4.87 -3.72 7.72
CA ILE A 28 6.13 -3.69 6.99
C ILE A 28 7.20 -3.02 7.86
N SER A 29 8.27 -3.75 8.16
CA SER A 29 9.35 -3.25 9.02
C SER A 29 10.34 -2.38 8.24
N ILE A 30 10.32 -1.07 8.49
CA ILE A 30 11.22 -0.12 7.80
C ILE A 30 12.62 -0.06 8.41
N LYS A 31 13.63 0.13 7.54
CA LYS A 31 15.06 0.07 7.89
C LYS A 31 15.50 1.13 8.89
N GLU A 32 14.93 2.33 8.84
CA GLU A 32 15.19 3.41 9.80
C GLU A 32 14.75 3.07 11.24
N HIS A 33 13.90 2.04 11.41
CA HIS A 33 13.46 1.52 12.70
C HIS A 33 13.95 0.09 12.96
N GLY A 34 15.05 -0.32 12.30
CA GLY A 34 15.66 -1.64 12.48
C GLY A 34 15.03 -2.76 11.66
N GLY A 35 14.13 -2.42 10.73
CA GLY A 35 13.53 -3.35 9.76
C GLY A 35 14.37 -3.57 8.50
N ARG A 36 13.76 -4.16 7.47
CA ARG A 36 14.44 -4.58 6.23
C ARG A 36 14.11 -3.71 5.02
N TRP A 37 12.95 -3.07 5.03
CA TRP A 37 12.43 -2.33 3.89
C TRP A 37 13.02 -0.92 3.79
N ASN A 38 13.40 -0.51 2.59
CA ASN A 38 13.68 0.89 2.32
C ASN A 38 12.36 1.63 2.11
N TYR A 39 12.20 2.79 2.73
CA TYR A 39 11.04 3.67 2.54
C TYR A 39 11.48 4.92 1.77
N TYR A 40 10.72 5.28 0.75
CA TYR A 40 10.93 6.48 -0.04
C TYR A 40 9.63 7.25 -0.19
N ASN A 41 9.68 8.55 0.12
CA ASN A 41 8.58 9.48 -0.11
C ASN A 41 9.07 10.54 -1.11
N PHE A 42 8.69 10.37 -2.38
CA PHE A 42 9.21 11.19 -3.47
C PHE A 42 8.38 12.45 -3.71
N THR A 43 7.09 12.45 -3.33
CA THR A 43 6.14 13.55 -3.49
C THR A 43 5.00 13.41 -2.47
N SER A 44 4.25 14.48 -2.18
CA SER A 44 3.08 14.45 -1.28
C SER A 44 1.98 13.47 -1.71
N ASN A 45 2.13 12.85 -2.88
CA ASN A 45 1.16 11.99 -3.50
C ASN A 45 1.72 10.60 -3.86
N THR A 46 2.92 10.21 -3.42
CA THR A 46 3.43 8.84 -3.64
C THR A 46 4.38 8.38 -2.54
N SER A 47 4.11 7.19 -2.00
CA SER A 47 4.93 6.50 -1.00
C SER A 47 5.35 5.13 -1.51
N ILE A 48 6.62 4.76 -1.33
CA ILE A 48 7.20 3.52 -1.86
C ILE A 48 7.96 2.77 -0.77
N TRP A 49 7.73 1.45 -0.68
CA TRP A 49 8.55 0.54 0.12
C TRP A 49 9.20 -0.50 -0.78
N GLU A 50 10.50 -0.73 -0.60
CA GLU A 50 11.28 -1.65 -1.43
C GLU A 50 12.04 -2.65 -0.55
N LEU A 51 11.98 -3.93 -0.94
CA LEU A 51 12.78 -5.02 -0.37
C LEU A 51 13.12 -6.05 -1.45
N ASP A 52 14.39 -6.05 -1.87
CA ASP A 52 14.92 -6.89 -2.94
C ASP A 52 14.13 -6.75 -4.24
N LYS A 53 13.28 -7.73 -4.58
CA LYS A 53 12.39 -7.71 -5.76
C LYS A 53 10.97 -7.30 -5.42
N ASN A 54 10.67 -7.10 -4.14
CA ASN A 54 9.34 -6.71 -3.70
C ASN A 54 9.22 -5.19 -3.65
N LEU A 55 8.08 -4.70 -4.08
CA LEU A 55 7.77 -3.28 -4.11
C LEU A 55 6.35 -3.06 -3.61
N ILE A 56 6.17 -2.06 -2.78
CA ILE A 56 4.87 -1.51 -2.40
C ILE A 56 4.87 -0.07 -2.90
N THR A 57 3.89 0.30 -3.71
CA THR A 57 3.72 1.68 -4.15
C THR A 57 2.32 2.11 -3.80
N ILE A 58 2.22 3.17 -3.00
CA ILE A 58 0.98 3.90 -2.79
C ILE A 58 1.02 5.15 -3.64
N THR A 59 0.03 5.32 -4.51
CA THR A 59 -0.19 6.59 -5.22
C THR A 59 -1.44 7.27 -4.67
N PHE A 60 -1.39 8.58 -4.49
CA PHE A 60 -2.51 9.42 -4.09
C PHE A 60 -2.85 10.36 -5.26
N ASP A 61 -4.13 10.53 -5.57
CA ASP A 61 -4.63 11.62 -6.39
C ASP A 61 -5.37 12.62 -5.49
N ALA A 62 -4.94 13.88 -5.52
CA ALA A 62 -5.49 14.96 -4.71
C ALA A 62 -6.43 15.86 -5.52
N SER A 63 -6.81 15.46 -6.74
CA SER A 63 -7.43 16.37 -7.70
C SER A 63 -8.85 16.80 -7.34
N GLU A 64 -9.70 15.99 -6.70
CA GLU A 64 -11.07 16.40 -6.36
C GLU A 64 -11.62 15.66 -5.12
N GLU A 65 -11.67 16.32 -3.96
CA GLU A 65 -12.43 15.99 -2.72
C GLU A 65 -12.38 14.57 -2.13
N GLU A 66 -11.66 13.65 -2.76
CA GLU A 66 -11.70 12.22 -2.54
C GLU A 66 -10.27 11.69 -2.78
N TYR A 67 -9.56 11.37 -1.72
CA TYR A 67 -8.19 10.85 -1.84
C TYR A 67 -8.21 9.48 -2.51
N ILE A 68 -7.90 9.45 -3.82
CA ILE A 68 -7.75 8.21 -4.55
C ILE A 68 -6.39 7.61 -4.19
N CYS A 69 -6.36 6.76 -3.17
CA CYS A 69 -5.19 5.92 -2.88
C CYS A 69 -5.11 4.81 -3.94
N ALA A 70 -3.96 4.20 -4.21
CA ALA A 70 -3.87 2.95 -4.99
C ALA A 70 -2.66 2.18 -4.49
N LEU A 71 -2.86 0.94 -4.01
CA LEU A 71 -1.79 0.11 -3.45
C LEU A 71 -1.37 -0.93 -4.48
N TYR A 72 -0.19 -0.71 -5.05
CA TYR A 72 0.46 -1.61 -5.98
C TYR A 72 1.50 -2.44 -5.24
N VAL A 73 1.41 -3.76 -5.36
CA VAL A 73 2.35 -4.70 -4.75
C VAL A 73 3.00 -5.55 -5.83
N GLU A 74 4.31 -5.45 -5.96
CA GLU A 74 5.12 -6.41 -6.69
C GLU A 74 5.57 -7.50 -5.72
N PHE A 75 5.00 -8.69 -5.89
CA PHE A 75 5.11 -9.81 -4.96
C PHE A 75 6.02 -10.93 -5.50
N TYR A 76 7.01 -11.32 -4.68
CA TYR A 76 7.94 -12.42 -4.94
C TYR A 76 8.12 -13.34 -3.70
N GLY A 77 7.02 -13.71 -3.04
CA GLY A 77 7.03 -14.66 -1.92
C GLY A 77 7.55 -14.05 -0.62
N ASN A 78 6.77 -13.14 -0.03
CA ASN A 78 7.12 -12.44 1.20
C ASN A 78 5.95 -12.46 2.19
N GLU A 79 6.15 -13.05 3.37
CA GLU A 79 5.10 -13.20 4.39
C GLU A 79 4.55 -11.86 4.93
N GLU A 80 5.39 -10.82 5.03
CA GLU A 80 4.94 -9.49 5.47
C GLU A 80 3.94 -8.90 4.45
N LEU A 81 4.20 -9.10 3.15
CA LEU A 81 3.28 -8.70 2.09
C LEU A 81 2.00 -9.51 2.06
N GLU A 82 2.06 -10.82 2.29
CA GLU A 82 0.87 -11.67 2.36
C GLU A 82 -0.08 -11.18 3.45
N ARG A 83 0.46 -10.86 4.64
CA ARG A 83 -0.31 -10.31 5.75
C ARG A 83 -0.88 -8.93 5.44
N LEU A 84 -0.09 -8.06 4.80
CA LEU A 84 -0.56 -6.74 4.37
C LEU A 84 -1.72 -6.85 3.37
N ILE A 85 -1.58 -7.70 2.35
CA ILE A 85 -2.62 -7.93 1.33
C ILE A 85 -3.89 -8.46 2.02
N GLN A 86 -3.76 -9.47 2.88
CA GLN A 86 -4.89 -10.02 3.62
C GLN A 86 -5.59 -8.95 4.46
N TYR A 87 -4.82 -8.19 5.25
CA TYR A 87 -5.35 -7.10 6.08
C TYR A 87 -6.10 -6.07 5.24
N CYS A 88 -5.52 -5.62 4.12
CA CYS A 88 -6.19 -4.67 3.22
C CYS A 88 -7.47 -5.26 2.61
N THR A 89 -7.49 -6.52 2.21
CA THR A 89 -8.70 -7.13 1.63
C THR A 89 -9.81 -7.36 2.67
N GLU A 90 -9.47 -7.78 3.88
CA GLU A 90 -10.45 -8.13 4.92
C GLU A 90 -10.93 -6.91 5.70
N ARG A 91 -10.01 -6.01 6.07
CA ARG A 91 -10.32 -4.88 6.98
C ARG A 91 -10.76 -3.63 6.24
N PHE A 92 -10.22 -3.41 5.05
CA PHE A 92 -10.47 -2.23 4.22
C PHE A 92 -11.36 -2.52 3.00
N GLU A 93 -11.83 -3.76 2.86
CA GLU A 93 -12.65 -4.20 1.71
C GLU A 93 -11.97 -3.92 0.37
N PHE A 94 -10.64 -4.02 0.31
CA PHE A 94 -9.91 -3.90 -0.96
C PHE A 94 -10.14 -5.16 -1.80
N VAL A 95 -10.26 -4.95 -3.10
CA VAL A 95 -10.36 -5.96 -4.15
C VAL A 95 -8.99 -6.07 -4.81
N ALA A 96 -8.42 -7.27 -4.78
CA ALA A 96 -7.17 -7.59 -5.45
C ALA A 96 -7.40 -7.88 -6.93
N LYS A 97 -6.65 -7.19 -7.80
CA LYS A 97 -6.50 -7.50 -9.22
C LYS A 97 -5.10 -8.03 -9.46
N TYR A 98 -5.00 -9.15 -10.15
CA TYR A 98 -3.74 -9.83 -10.42
C TYR A 98 -3.32 -9.65 -11.88
N SER A 99 -2.04 -9.37 -12.12
CA SER A 99 -1.42 -9.26 -13.44
C SER A 99 0.00 -9.82 -13.50
#